data_AF-H7GE35-F1
#
_entry.id   AF-H7GE35-F1
#
_cell.length_a   1.000
_cell.length_b   1.000
_cell.length_c   1.000
_cell.angle_alpha   90.00
_cell.angle_beta   90.00
_cell.angle_gamma   90.00
#
_symmetry.space_group_name_H-M   'P 1'
#
loop_
_entity.id
_entity.type
_entity.pdbx_description
1 polymer ?
#
loop_
_entity_poly.entity_id
_entity_poly.type
_entity_poly.pdbx_seq_one_letter_code
_entity_poly.pdbx_strand_id
1 'polypeptide(L)'
;MADTAAIAAQDMRKLASTSNPLEVVQNPIVVSVSVGVLGAYLARKALYTSRRDLFGWAAKGEDGRVHYYAVGPDGKPDTSKEVPNARTNRVLLNLGGVIVGSLLINNKLTEDPMVDYIGLGVAAGSFANLVMAILDID
;
A
#
# COMPACT_ATOMS: atom_id res chain seq x y z
N MET A 1 -2.79 13.48 -25.36
CA MET A 1 -3.76 13.33 -24.25
C MET A 1 -5.00 12.53 -24.66
N ALA A 2 -5.71 12.88 -25.74
CA ALA A 2 -6.92 12.14 -26.15
C ALA A 2 -6.64 10.68 -26.58
N ASP A 3 -5.56 10.44 -27.36
CA ASP A 3 -5.25 9.10 -27.87
C ASP A 3 -4.75 8.13 -26.80
N THR A 4 -3.89 8.58 -25.87
CA THR A 4 -3.38 7.75 -24.76
C THR A 4 -4.48 7.35 -23.78
N ALA A 5 -5.40 8.27 -23.46
CA ALA A 5 -6.54 7.99 -22.60
C ALA A 5 -7.55 7.05 -23.28
N ALA A 6 -7.72 7.16 -24.60
CA ALA A 6 -8.57 6.25 -25.36
C ALA A 6 -8.00 4.82 -25.40
N ILE A 7 -6.68 4.67 -25.56
CA ILE A 7 -5.98 3.38 -25.51
C ILE A 7 -6.12 2.75 -24.11
N ALA A 8 -5.84 3.51 -23.05
CA ALA A 8 -6.02 3.05 -21.67
C ALA A 8 -7.47 2.60 -21.38
N ALA A 9 -8.47 3.36 -21.85
CA ALA A 9 -9.88 3.00 -21.71
C ALA A 9 -10.26 1.73 -22.49
N GLN A 10 -9.65 1.50 -23.65
CA GLN A 10 -9.85 0.30 -24.45
C GLN A 10 -9.21 -0.93 -23.79
N ASP A 11 -8.00 -0.79 -23.25
CA ASP A 11 -7.31 -1.87 -22.53
C ASP A 11 -8.04 -2.28 -21.25
N MET A 12 -8.63 -1.32 -20.53
CA MET A 12 -9.48 -1.59 -19.37
C MET A 12 -10.76 -2.34 -19.74
N ARG A 13 -11.41 -1.98 -20.85
CA ARG A 13 -12.59 -2.72 -21.34
C ARG A 13 -12.22 -4.14 -21.76
N LYS A 14 -11.05 -4.32 -22.37
CA LYS A 14 -10.54 -5.65 -22.74
C LYS A 14 -10.27 -6.49 -21.49
N LEU A 15 -9.60 -5.93 -20.49
CA LEU A 15 -9.38 -6.60 -19.21
C LEU A 15 -10.69 -7.01 -18.53
N ALA A 16 -11.70 -6.12 -18.53
CA ALA A 16 -13.00 -6.38 -17.91
C ALA A 16 -13.85 -7.44 -18.63
N SER A 17 -13.55 -7.74 -19.90
CA SER A 17 -14.30 -8.72 -20.72
C SER A 17 -13.51 -10.00 -21.02
N THR A 18 -12.24 -10.09 -20.60
CA THR A 18 -11.42 -11.30 -20.72
C THR A 18 -11.97 -12.41 -19.81
N SER A 19 -12.25 -13.57 -20.40
CA SER A 19 -12.66 -14.80 -19.70
C SER A 19 -11.50 -15.76 -19.45
N ASN A 20 -10.33 -15.51 -20.02
CA ASN A 20 -9.12 -16.32 -19.89
C ASN A 20 -8.21 -15.79 -18.75
N PRO A 21 -8.05 -16.52 -17.64
CA PRO A 21 -7.22 -16.06 -16.51
C PRO A 21 -5.75 -15.81 -16.85
N LEU A 22 -5.20 -16.53 -17.86
CA LEU A 22 -3.80 -16.36 -18.25
C LEU A 22 -3.56 -14.99 -18.90
N GLU A 23 -4.54 -14.48 -19.64
CA GLU A 23 -4.48 -13.14 -20.24
C GLU A 23 -4.55 -12.03 -19.18
N VAL A 24 -5.25 -12.27 -18.07
CA VAL A 24 -5.33 -11.31 -16.95
C VAL A 24 -3.96 -11.14 -16.30
N VAL A 25 -3.27 -12.23 -15.97
CA VAL A 25 -1.96 -12.15 -15.29
C VAL A 25 -0.85 -11.62 -16.18
N GLN A 26 -0.99 -11.71 -17.50
CA GLN A 26 -0.06 -11.15 -18.48
C GLN A 26 -0.42 -9.71 -18.88
N ASN A 27 -1.57 -9.19 -18.45
CA ASN A 27 -2.00 -7.85 -18.81
C ASN A 27 -1.05 -6.80 -18.20
N PRO A 28 -0.49 -5.87 -19.00
CA PRO A 28 0.42 -4.84 -18.51
C PRO A 28 -0.14 -3.95 -17.40
N ILE A 29 -1.46 -3.71 -17.39
CA ILE A 29 -2.16 -2.99 -16.31
C ILE A 29 -2.03 -3.78 -15.01
N VAL A 30 -2.41 -5.06 -15.03
CA VAL A 30 -2.40 -5.93 -13.84
C VAL A 30 -0.99 -6.05 -13.30
N VAL A 31 -0.01 -6.23 -14.18
CA VAL A 31 1.41 -6.27 -13.80
C VAL A 31 1.85 -4.96 -13.16
N SER A 32 1.56 -3.82 -13.78
CA SER A 32 1.99 -2.49 -13.29
C SER A 32 1.34 -2.13 -11.96
N VAL A 33 0.03 -2.38 -11.79
CA VAL A 33 -0.66 -2.22 -10.51
C VAL A 33 -0.04 -3.13 -9.45
N SER A 34 0.25 -4.39 -9.78
CA SER A 34 0.87 -5.34 -8.85
C SER A 34 2.25 -4.88 -8.40
N VAL A 35 3.06 -4.33 -9.32
CA VAL A 35 4.36 -3.72 -9.00
C VAL A 35 4.19 -2.54 -8.05
N GLY A 36 3.21 -1.66 -8.29
CA GLY A 36 2.88 -0.55 -7.40
C GLY A 36 2.49 -1.01 -5.99
N VAL A 37 1.63 -2.02 -5.88
CA VAL A 37 1.23 -2.62 -4.60
C VAL A 37 2.43 -3.21 -3.87
N LEU A 38 3.26 -3.98 -4.58
CA LEU A 38 4.47 -4.60 -4.03
C LEU A 38 5.46 -3.53 -3.54
N GLY A 39 5.73 -2.52 -4.35
CA GLY A 39 6.63 -1.41 -3.99
C GLY A 39 6.15 -0.68 -2.74
N ALA A 40 4.86 -0.34 -2.66
CA ALA A 40 4.27 0.28 -1.49
C ALA A 40 4.37 -0.60 -0.23
N TYR A 41 4.12 -1.90 -0.38
CA TYR A 41 4.28 -2.87 0.72
C TYR A 41 5.72 -2.92 1.23
N LEU A 42 6.69 -3.05 0.33
CA LEU A 42 8.11 -3.13 0.69
C LEU A 42 8.60 -1.83 1.34
N ALA A 43 8.24 -0.68 0.78
CA ALA A 43 8.59 0.63 1.35
C ALA A 43 8.02 0.80 2.76
N ARG A 44 6.74 0.47 2.95
CA ARG A 44 6.08 0.52 4.27
C ARG A 44 6.75 -0.43 5.26
N LYS A 45 6.99 -1.67 4.86
CA LYS A 45 7.66 -2.67 5.70
C LYS A 45 9.04 -2.16 6.13
N ALA A 46 9.82 -1.63 5.21
CA ALA A 46 11.13 -1.04 5.49
C ALA A 46 11.04 0.13 6.49
N LEU A 47 10.06 1.03 6.33
CA LEU A 47 9.82 2.15 7.25
C LEU A 47 9.42 1.67 8.65
N TYR A 48 8.51 0.71 8.75
CA TYR A 48 8.10 0.15 10.04
C TYR A 48 9.26 -0.56 10.75
N THR A 49 10.10 -1.28 10.01
CA THR A 49 11.26 -1.96 10.60
C THR A 49 12.38 -1.00 10.99
N SER A 50 12.62 0.06 10.21
CA SER A 50 13.70 1.02 10.49
C SER A 50 13.34 2.02 11.59
N ARG A 51 12.04 2.35 11.72
CA ARG A 51 11.52 3.31 12.70
C ARG A 51 10.54 2.66 13.66
N ARG A 52 10.95 1.56 14.30
CA ARG A 52 10.18 0.88 15.36
C ARG A 52 9.87 1.82 16.53
N ASP A 53 10.70 2.84 16.74
CA ASP A 53 10.49 3.92 17.71
C ASP A 53 9.22 4.76 17.42
N LEU A 54 8.78 4.84 16.15
CA LEU A 54 7.59 5.61 15.76
C LEU A 54 6.38 4.73 15.46
N PHE A 55 6.61 3.55 14.89
CA PHE A 55 5.54 2.69 14.37
C PHE A 55 5.28 1.46 15.22
N GLY A 56 6.15 1.13 16.16
CA GLY A 56 6.04 -0.03 17.04
C GLY A 56 6.01 -1.38 16.31
N TRP A 57 5.89 -2.43 17.11
CA TRP A 57 5.64 -3.79 16.68
C TRP A 57 4.16 -4.12 16.84
N ALA A 58 3.49 -4.40 15.73
CA ALA A 58 2.09 -4.79 15.76
C ALA A 58 1.98 -6.21 16.32
N ALA A 59 1.26 -6.37 17.42
CA ALA A 59 0.91 -7.67 17.96
C ALA A 59 -0.47 -7.58 18.64
N LYS A 60 -1.16 -8.71 18.72
CA LYS A 60 -2.42 -8.77 19.47
C LYS A 60 -2.14 -8.67 20.98
N GLY A 61 -2.81 -7.74 21.63
CA GLY A 61 -2.84 -7.64 23.09
C GLY A 61 -3.83 -8.63 23.70
N GLU A 62 -3.88 -8.64 25.03
CA GLU A 62 -4.79 -9.50 25.80
C GLU A 62 -6.28 -9.18 25.53
N ASP A 63 -6.58 -7.96 25.09
CA ASP A 63 -7.91 -7.51 24.67
C ASP A 63 -8.30 -7.98 23.25
N GLY A 64 -7.42 -8.73 22.58
CA GLY A 64 -7.61 -9.22 21.22
C GLY A 64 -7.44 -8.17 20.12
N ARG A 65 -7.10 -6.92 20.46
CA ARG A 65 -6.86 -5.83 19.51
C ARG A 65 -5.39 -5.73 19.15
N VAL A 66 -5.10 -5.09 18.02
CA VAL A 66 -3.72 -4.82 17.58
C VAL A 66 -3.17 -3.64 18.36
N HIS A 67 -2.12 -3.88 19.13
CA HIS A 67 -1.33 -2.87 19.83
C HIS A 67 0.06 -2.74 19.20
N TYR A 68 0.73 -1.63 19.48
CA TYR A 68 2.00 -1.30 18.85
C TYR A 68 3.11 -1.18 19.90
N TYR A 69 3.76 -2.30 20.17
CA TYR A 69 4.73 -2.44 21.26
C TYR A 69 6.14 -1.95 20.89
N ALA A 70 6.91 -1.56 21.89
CA ALA A 70 8.35 -1.35 21.73
C ALA A 70 9.04 -2.69 21.45
N VAL A 71 10.24 -2.64 20.86
CA VAL A 71 11.07 -3.84 20.69
C VAL A 71 11.91 -4.03 21.95
N GLY A 72 11.78 -5.20 22.57
CA GLY A 72 12.53 -5.60 23.74
C GLY A 72 13.98 -5.99 23.42
N PRO A 73 14.80 -6.26 24.46
CA PRO A 73 16.22 -6.60 24.31
C PRO A 73 16.47 -7.90 23.51
N ASP A 74 15.48 -8.77 23.44
CA ASP A 74 15.50 -10.05 22.72
C ASP A 74 15.06 -9.92 21.25
N GLY A 75 14.77 -8.70 20.78
CA GLY A 75 14.29 -8.44 19.43
C GLY A 75 12.82 -8.76 19.20
N LYS A 76 12.04 -9.05 20.26
CA LYS A 76 10.60 -9.33 20.21
C LYS A 76 9.78 -8.15 20.74
N PRO A 77 8.45 -8.09 20.52
CA PRO A 77 7.61 -7.08 21.14
C PRO A 77 7.64 -7.18 22.67
N ASP A 78 7.96 -6.07 23.33
CA ASP A 78 7.80 -5.89 24.77
C ASP A 78 6.35 -5.47 25.06
N THR A 79 5.51 -6.45 25.43
CA THR A 79 4.08 -6.23 25.69
C THR A 79 3.80 -5.34 26.90
N SER A 80 4.81 -5.02 27.71
CA SER A 80 4.67 -4.08 28.83
C SER A 80 4.78 -2.61 28.41
N LYS A 81 5.26 -2.35 27.18
CA LYS A 81 5.57 -0.99 26.72
C LYS A 81 5.06 -0.75 25.31
N GLU A 82 4.06 0.12 25.19
CA GLU A 82 3.57 0.60 23.90
C GLU A 82 4.33 1.83 23.41
N VAL A 83 4.42 1.95 22.08
CA VAL A 83 4.96 3.12 21.41
C VAL A 83 3.87 4.19 21.30
N PRO A 84 4.07 5.38 21.91
CA PRO A 84 3.09 6.45 21.86
C PRO A 84 2.76 6.86 20.42
N ASN A 85 1.47 7.08 20.14
CA ASN A 85 0.98 7.53 18.84
C ASN A 85 1.30 6.61 17.65
N ALA A 86 1.80 5.39 17.86
CA ALA A 86 2.17 4.50 16.75
C ALA A 86 1.00 4.19 15.81
N ARG A 87 -0.21 4.02 16.35
CA ARG A 87 -1.45 3.87 15.56
C ARG A 87 -1.65 5.07 14.63
N THR A 88 -1.62 6.27 15.20
CA THR A 88 -1.77 7.54 14.45
C THR A 88 -0.69 7.68 13.39
N ASN A 89 0.57 7.39 13.73
CA ASN A 89 1.70 7.46 12.80
C ASN A 89 1.52 6.50 11.62
N ARG A 90 1.04 5.27 11.87
CA ARG A 90 0.75 4.30 10.80
C ARG A 90 -0.40 4.76 9.92
N VAL A 91 -1.47 5.30 10.51
CA VAL A 91 -2.60 5.89 9.77
C VAL A 91 -2.11 7.03 8.86
N LEU A 92 -1.32 7.96 9.40
CA LEU A 92 -0.75 9.07 8.65
C LEU A 92 0.19 8.61 7.54
N LEU A 93 1.03 7.60 7.79
CA LEU A 93 1.91 7.04 6.76
C LEU A 93 1.11 6.43 5.61
N ASN A 94 0.08 5.63 5.93
CA ASN A 94 -0.75 5.00 4.91
C ASN A 94 -1.58 6.04 4.14
N LEU A 95 -2.13 7.06 4.80
CA LEU A 95 -2.77 8.20 4.14
C LEU A 95 -1.79 8.94 3.22
N GLY A 96 -0.56 9.18 3.68
CA GLY A 96 0.50 9.75 2.85
C GLY A 96 0.78 8.90 1.62
N GLY A 97 0.84 7.57 1.75
CA GLY A 97 0.97 6.64 0.63
C GLY A 97 -0.20 6.72 -0.36
N VAL A 98 -1.45 6.89 0.12
CA VAL A 98 -2.62 7.11 -0.75
C VAL A 98 -2.45 8.39 -1.56
N ILE A 99 -2.06 9.49 -0.91
CA ILE A 99 -1.87 10.78 -1.56
C ILE A 99 -0.73 10.70 -2.59
N VAL A 100 0.41 10.13 -2.22
CA VAL A 100 1.56 9.96 -3.13
C VAL A 100 1.16 9.10 -4.33
N GLY A 101 0.51 7.96 -4.12
CA GLY A 101 0.03 7.12 -5.23
C GLY A 101 -0.97 7.86 -6.13
N SER A 102 -1.88 8.63 -5.53
CA SER A 102 -2.84 9.46 -6.28
C SER A 102 -2.19 10.57 -7.09
N LEU A 103 -1.09 11.16 -6.59
CA LEU A 103 -0.33 12.17 -7.32
C LEU A 103 0.51 11.58 -8.45
N LEU A 104 0.90 10.31 -8.34
CA LEU A 104 1.56 9.59 -9.42
C LEU A 104 0.58 9.30 -10.57
N ILE A 105 -0.70 9.13 -10.27
CA ILE A 105 -1.77 9.03 -11.28
C ILE A 105 -1.96 10.41 -11.92
N ASN A 106 -1.83 10.49 -13.24
CA ASN A 106 -1.97 11.71 -14.02
C ASN A 106 -0.91 12.78 -13.69
N ASN A 107 0.31 12.33 -13.40
CA ASN A 107 1.44 13.23 -13.24
C ASN A 107 1.84 13.82 -14.61
N LYS A 108 2.31 15.07 -14.65
CA LYS A 108 2.88 15.68 -15.87
C LYS A 108 4.35 15.31 -16.09
N LEU A 109 4.90 14.40 -15.30
CA LEU A 109 6.32 14.04 -15.29
C LEU A 109 6.66 13.00 -16.35
N THR A 110 5.67 12.19 -16.78
CA THR A 110 5.83 11.19 -17.83
C THR A 110 4.55 11.05 -18.66
N GLU A 111 4.69 10.68 -19.92
CA GLU A 111 3.58 10.34 -20.81
C GLU A 111 3.25 8.84 -20.79
N ASP A 112 3.97 8.05 -19.98
CA ASP A 112 3.79 6.60 -19.88
C ASP A 112 2.58 6.23 -19.00
N PRO A 113 1.50 5.66 -19.58
CA PRO A 113 0.31 5.26 -18.84
C PRO A 113 0.59 4.14 -17.80
N MET A 114 1.71 3.42 -17.90
CA MET A 114 2.09 2.41 -16.91
C MET A 114 2.40 3.04 -15.56
N VAL A 115 2.88 4.29 -15.54
CA VAL A 115 3.16 5.00 -14.28
C VAL A 115 1.88 5.34 -13.53
N ASP A 116 0.79 5.63 -14.25
CA ASP A 116 -0.52 5.82 -13.64
C ASP A 116 -0.99 4.53 -12.97
N TYR A 117 -0.78 3.37 -13.61
CA TYR A 117 -1.13 2.07 -13.03
C TYR A 117 -0.26 1.69 -11.83
N ILE A 118 1.03 2.03 -11.86
CA ILE A 118 1.90 1.89 -10.69
C ILE A 118 1.40 2.79 -9.56
N GLY A 119 1.08 4.06 -9.84
CA GLY A 119 0.52 5.01 -8.89
C GLY A 119 -0.78 4.51 -8.27
N LEU A 120 -1.68 3.94 -9.09
CA LEU A 120 -2.90 3.29 -8.64
C LEU A 120 -2.60 2.12 -7.70
N GLY A 121 -1.63 1.28 -8.02
CA GLY A 121 -1.18 0.19 -7.13
C GLY A 121 -0.65 0.68 -5.79
N VAL A 122 0.16 1.74 -5.80
CA VAL A 122 0.66 2.38 -4.58
C VAL A 122 -0.48 2.93 -3.73
N ALA A 123 -1.43 3.65 -4.35
CA ALA A 123 -2.58 4.22 -3.67
C ALA A 123 -3.47 3.13 -3.07
N ALA A 124 -3.84 2.12 -3.87
CA ALA A 124 -4.70 1.03 -3.44
C ALA A 124 -4.06 0.20 -2.31
N GLY A 125 -2.78 -0.17 -2.44
CA GLY A 125 -2.07 -0.92 -1.40
C GLY A 125 -1.93 -0.16 -0.09
N SER A 126 -1.73 1.16 -0.15
CA SER A 126 -1.67 2.03 1.02
C SER A 126 -3.05 2.21 1.65
N PHE A 127 -4.11 2.38 0.85
CA PHE A 127 -5.49 2.48 1.32
C PHE A 127 -5.95 1.20 2.01
N ALA A 128 -5.62 0.03 1.47
CA ALA A 128 -5.92 -1.25 2.11
C ALA A 128 -5.30 -1.33 3.52
N ASN A 129 -4.06 -0.86 3.69
CA ASN A 129 -3.39 -0.86 5.00
C ASN A 129 -3.92 0.22 5.95
N LEU A 130 -4.42 1.34 5.41
CA LEU A 130 -5.16 2.31 6.19
C LEU A 130 -6.44 1.67 6.77
N VAL A 131 -7.21 0.98 5.95
CA VAL A 131 -8.43 0.28 6.38
C VAL A 131 -8.09 -0.78 7.43
N MET A 132 -7.06 -1.60 7.20
CA MET A 132 -6.60 -2.59 8.19
C MET A 132 -6.24 -1.93 9.53
N ALA A 133 -5.50 -0.82 9.51
CA ALA A 133 -5.12 -0.10 10.73
C ALA A 133 -6.32 0.53 11.47
N ILE A 134 -7.37 0.94 10.76
CA ILE A 134 -8.60 1.49 11.35
C ILE A 134 -9.45 0.39 11.98
N LEU A 135 -9.52 -0.78 11.31
CA LEU A 135 -10.34 -1.92 11.71
C LEU A 135 -9.61 -2.93 12.60
N ASP A 136 -8.37 -2.63 13.01
CA ASP A 136 -7.49 -3.48 13.83
C ASP A 136 -7.32 -4.90 13.24
N ILE A 137 -7.14 -4.98 11.91
CA ILE A 137 -6.84 -6.21 11.16
C ILE A 137 -5.32 -6.37 11.10
N ASP A 138 -4.82 -7.55 11.50
CA ASP A 138 -3.42 -7.97 11.37
C ASP A 138 -3.14 -8.58 10.00
#